data_AF-A0A924HD35-F1
#
_entry.id   AF-A0A924HD35-F1
#
_cell.length_a   1.000
_cell.length_b   1.000
_cell.length_c   1.000
_cell.angle_alpha   90.00
_cell.angle_beta   90.00
_cell.angle_gamma   90.00
#
_symmetry.space_group_name_H-M   'P 1'
#
loop_
_entity.id
_entity.type
_entity.pdbx_description
1 polymer ?
#
loop_
_entity_poly.entity_id
_entity_poly.type
_entity_poly.pdbx_seq_one_letter_code
_entity_poly.pdbx_strand_id
1 'polypeptide(L)'
;MARLPRLTVPGYPHHVIQRGNNRQPIFTTTADYQYLLRLLDDNARKFEVAVHAYVLMSNHFHLLATPQTDDGLPQMMQAVGRSYVRYFNDLHGRTGTLWEGRYRSTLIQTDRYLLSCMAYIDLNPVRAGLVSEAKDYPWSSYGHYAGSRTDKLIAPHPLFWSLGNTPFSREAAYAQMVRAGIKPDHEAALTQSVLSGWALGEADFVADLQKRTERRVQKSRAGRPVVRPTLK
;
A
#
# COMPACT_ATOMS: atom_id res chain seq x y z
N MET A 1 -8.47 -16.33 18.94
CA MET A 1 -8.71 -14.90 19.23
C MET A 1 -9.24 -14.25 17.96
N ALA A 2 -10.32 -13.48 18.02
CA ALA A 2 -10.86 -12.81 16.84
C ALA A 2 -9.82 -11.86 16.24
N ARG A 3 -9.57 -11.95 14.93
CA ARG A 3 -8.62 -11.09 14.23
C ARG A 3 -9.23 -9.69 14.14
N LEU A 4 -8.49 -8.66 14.55
CA LEU A 4 -8.99 -7.28 14.51
C LEU A 4 -9.48 -6.88 13.10
N PRO A 5 -10.51 -6.03 13.01
CA PRO A 5 -10.83 -5.30 11.78
C PRO A 5 -9.60 -4.54 11.27
N ARG A 6 -9.59 -4.16 9.98
CA ARG A 6 -8.54 -3.29 9.46
C ARG A 6 -8.81 -1.86 9.92
N LEU A 7 -7.73 -1.09 10.08
CA LEU A 7 -7.82 0.34 10.34
C LEU A 7 -7.93 0.96 8.95
N THR A 8 -9.10 1.51 8.68
CA THR A 8 -9.33 2.38 7.54
C THR A 8 -9.82 3.68 8.12
N VAL A 9 -9.17 4.79 7.78
CA VAL A 9 -9.60 6.12 8.19
C VAL A 9 -9.61 7.03 6.96
N PRO A 10 -10.76 7.64 6.63
CA PRO A 10 -10.90 8.60 5.54
C PRO A 10 -9.85 9.70 5.58
N GLY A 11 -9.37 10.10 4.40
CA GLY A 11 -8.43 11.20 4.25
C GLY A 11 -6.99 10.89 4.70
N TYR A 12 -6.73 9.70 5.25
CA TYR A 12 -5.37 9.26 5.57
C TYR A 12 -4.83 8.23 4.57
N PRO A 13 -3.56 8.35 4.16
CA PRO A 13 -2.93 7.38 3.27
C PRO A 13 -2.66 6.06 3.99
N HIS A 14 -2.91 4.98 3.26
CA HIS A 14 -2.71 3.60 3.69
C HIS A 14 -1.70 2.91 2.78
N HIS A 15 -0.63 2.38 3.35
CA HIS A 15 0.27 1.47 2.68
C HIS A 15 -0.30 0.05 2.73
N VAL A 16 -0.65 -0.49 1.57
CA VAL A 16 -1.33 -1.77 1.39
C VAL A 16 -0.39 -2.78 0.74
N ILE A 17 -0.48 -4.05 1.16
CA ILE A 17 0.15 -5.19 0.48
C ILE A 17 -0.85 -6.32 0.32
N GLN A 18 -0.93 -6.89 -0.88
CA GLN A 18 -1.61 -8.15 -1.16
C GLN A 18 -0.62 -9.13 -1.79
N ARG A 19 -0.56 -10.35 -1.25
CA ARG A 19 0.44 -11.36 -1.61
C ARG A 19 -0.22 -12.66 -2.07
N GLY A 20 0.40 -13.31 -3.04
CA GLY A 20 0.03 -14.63 -3.54
C GLY A 20 0.23 -15.72 -2.49
N ASN A 21 -0.66 -16.70 -2.47
CA ASN A 21 -0.57 -17.86 -1.58
C ASN A 21 0.76 -18.58 -1.79
N ASN A 22 1.42 -18.99 -0.70
CA ASN A 22 2.75 -19.59 -0.74
C ASN A 22 3.81 -18.79 -1.54
N ARG A 23 3.66 -17.45 -1.60
CA ARG A 23 4.51 -16.56 -2.43
C ARG A 23 4.55 -16.95 -3.91
N GLN A 24 3.55 -17.69 -4.40
CA GLN A 24 3.45 -18.06 -5.80
C GLN A 24 3.28 -16.83 -6.70
N PRO A 25 3.69 -16.89 -7.96
CA PRO A 25 3.40 -15.84 -8.92
C PRO A 25 1.90 -15.55 -9.02
N ILE A 26 1.55 -14.27 -9.03
CA ILE A 26 0.20 -13.75 -9.23
C ILE A 26 0.07 -13.04 -10.59
N PHE A 27 1.19 -12.87 -11.30
CA PHE A 27 1.26 -12.41 -12.69
C PHE A 27 2.22 -13.34 -13.43
N THR A 28 1.79 -13.92 -14.54
CA THR A 28 2.64 -14.78 -15.39
C THR A 28 2.82 -14.19 -16.78
N THR A 29 1.93 -13.29 -17.19
CA THR A 29 1.92 -12.60 -18.47
C THR A 29 1.73 -11.09 -18.30
N THR A 30 2.12 -10.31 -19.30
CA THR A 30 1.83 -8.86 -19.39
C THR A 30 0.34 -8.56 -19.27
N ALA A 31 -0.53 -9.44 -19.78
CA ALA A 31 -1.98 -9.27 -19.71
C ALA A 31 -2.49 -9.32 -18.27
N ASP A 32 -1.89 -10.14 -17.40
CA ASP A 32 -2.25 -10.22 -15.99
C ASP A 32 -2.03 -8.89 -15.26
N TYR A 33 -0.86 -8.27 -15.48
CA TYR A 33 -0.54 -6.95 -14.91
C TYR A 33 -1.53 -5.88 -15.38
N GLN A 34 -1.78 -5.82 -16.69
CA GLN A 34 -2.71 -4.86 -17.29
C GLN A 34 -4.13 -5.04 -16.77
N TYR A 35 -4.58 -6.29 -16.61
CA TYR A 35 -5.91 -6.60 -16.11
C TYR A 35 -6.07 -6.17 -14.64
N LEU A 36 -5.05 -6.42 -13.79
CA LEU A 36 -5.09 -5.94 -12.41
C LEU A 36 -5.10 -4.40 -12.34
N LEU A 37 -4.29 -3.70 -13.15
CA LEU A 37 -4.30 -2.24 -13.17
C LEU A 37 -5.67 -1.67 -13.58
N ARG A 38 -6.34 -2.31 -14.54
CA ARG A 38 -7.71 -1.94 -14.92
C ARG A 38 -8.69 -2.15 -13.76
N LEU A 39 -8.63 -3.30 -13.09
CA LEU A 39 -9.46 -3.56 -11.91
C LEU A 39 -9.20 -2.54 -10.80
N LEU A 40 -7.94 -2.15 -10.58
CA LEU A 40 -7.59 -1.12 -9.60
C LEU A 40 -8.20 0.22 -9.99
N ASP A 41 -8.12 0.66 -11.24
CA ASP A 41 -8.69 1.93 -11.72
C ASP A 41 -10.22 1.96 -11.56
N ASP A 42 -10.91 0.92 -12.06
CA ASP A 42 -12.37 0.83 -12.01
C ASP A 42 -12.88 0.83 -10.57
N ASN A 43 -12.23 0.06 -9.68
CA ASN A 43 -12.68 -0.06 -8.30
C ASN A 43 -12.21 1.10 -7.41
N ALA A 44 -11.06 1.72 -7.71
CA ALA A 44 -10.63 2.94 -7.04
C ALA A 44 -11.67 4.06 -7.23
N ARG A 45 -12.17 4.24 -8.46
CA ARG A 45 -13.23 5.21 -8.75
C ARG A 45 -14.54 4.84 -8.09
N LYS A 46 -14.95 3.57 -8.21
CA LYS A 46 -16.22 3.07 -7.67
C LYS A 46 -16.33 3.23 -6.15
N PHE A 47 -15.24 3.06 -5.43
CA PHE A 47 -15.21 3.07 -3.96
C PHE A 47 -14.52 4.31 -3.39
N GLU A 48 -14.31 5.34 -4.21
CA GLU A 48 -13.75 6.63 -3.81
C GLU A 48 -12.40 6.49 -3.07
N VAL A 49 -11.46 5.78 -3.69
CA VAL A 49 -10.11 5.58 -3.17
C VAL A 49 -9.10 6.22 -4.12
N ALA A 50 -8.40 7.23 -3.64
CA ALA A 50 -7.30 7.84 -4.39
C ALA A 50 -6.06 6.95 -4.30
N VAL A 51 -5.57 6.40 -5.42
CA VAL A 51 -4.33 5.63 -5.46
C VAL A 51 -3.18 6.57 -5.78
N HIS A 52 -2.26 6.74 -4.83
CA HIS A 52 -1.11 7.63 -4.96
C HIS A 52 0.10 6.92 -5.54
N ALA A 53 0.38 5.67 -5.17
CA ALA A 53 1.51 4.94 -5.72
C ALA A 53 1.21 3.44 -5.76
N TYR A 54 1.90 2.71 -6.64
CA TYR A 54 1.81 1.26 -6.70
C TYR A 54 3.09 0.62 -7.22
N VAL A 55 3.27 -0.66 -6.89
CA VAL A 55 4.17 -1.55 -7.62
C VAL A 55 3.54 -2.94 -7.67
N LEU A 56 3.51 -3.54 -8.86
CA LEU A 56 3.06 -4.91 -9.06
C LEU A 56 4.31 -5.79 -9.20
N MET A 57 4.61 -6.59 -8.18
CA MET A 57 5.70 -7.56 -8.18
C MET A 57 5.17 -8.94 -8.59
N SER A 58 6.03 -9.83 -9.07
CA SER A 58 5.61 -11.15 -9.57
C SER A 58 4.68 -11.94 -8.64
N ASN A 59 4.84 -11.84 -7.32
CA ASN A 59 4.05 -12.58 -6.32
C ASN A 59 3.29 -11.71 -5.29
N HIS A 60 3.32 -10.38 -5.42
CA HIS A 60 2.59 -9.47 -4.53
C HIS A 60 2.49 -8.09 -5.16
N PHE A 61 1.64 -7.21 -4.64
CA PHE A 61 1.64 -5.81 -5.02
C PHE A 61 1.54 -4.91 -3.80
N HIS A 62 2.06 -3.70 -3.93
CA HIS A 62 1.91 -2.64 -2.95
C HIS A 62 1.05 -1.52 -3.54
N LEU A 63 0.24 -0.88 -2.69
CA LEU A 63 -0.45 0.38 -3.01
C LEU A 63 -0.17 1.38 -1.88
N LEU A 64 -0.11 2.66 -2.23
CA LEU A 64 -0.33 3.77 -1.31
C LEU A 64 -1.64 4.42 -1.70
N ALA A 65 -2.65 4.37 -0.84
CA ALA A 65 -4.00 4.78 -1.20
C ALA A 65 -4.72 5.51 -0.07
N THR A 66 -5.49 6.54 -0.39
CA THR A 66 -6.29 7.32 0.56
C THR A 66 -7.77 7.12 0.25
N PRO A 67 -8.52 6.42 1.12
CA PRO A 67 -9.97 6.29 0.97
C PRO A 67 -10.69 7.59 1.39
N GLN A 68 -11.82 7.89 0.77
CA GLN A 68 -12.72 8.97 1.20
C GLN A 68 -13.77 8.52 2.22
N THR A 69 -13.95 7.20 2.38
CA THR A 69 -14.93 6.59 3.30
C THR A 69 -14.30 5.46 4.11
N ASP A 70 -14.87 5.13 5.28
CA ASP A 70 -14.33 4.09 6.17
C ASP A 70 -14.29 2.70 5.51
N ASP A 71 -15.21 2.45 4.57
CA ASP A 71 -15.35 1.17 3.87
C ASP A 71 -14.75 1.14 2.46
N GLY A 72 -14.37 2.29 1.90
CA GLY A 72 -13.92 2.39 0.50
C GLY A 72 -12.74 1.48 0.17
N LEU A 73 -11.66 1.56 0.97
CA LEU A 73 -10.47 0.71 0.76
C LEU A 73 -10.77 -0.79 0.98
N PRO A 74 -11.45 -1.21 2.06
CA PRO A 74 -11.95 -2.58 2.21
C PRO A 74 -12.76 -3.10 1.02
N GLN A 75 -13.74 -2.34 0.55
CA GLN A 75 -14.62 -2.74 -0.54
C GLN A 75 -13.87 -2.81 -1.88
N MET A 76 -13.02 -1.82 -2.17
CA MET A 76 -12.13 -1.83 -3.34
C MET A 76 -11.28 -3.09 -3.38
N MET A 77 -10.53 -3.37 -2.31
CA MET A 77 -9.62 -4.51 -2.27
C MET A 77 -10.37 -5.85 -2.31
N GLN A 78 -11.57 -5.93 -1.75
CA GLN A 78 -12.42 -7.11 -1.86
C GLN A 78 -12.89 -7.33 -3.30
N ALA A 79 -13.35 -6.28 -3.98
CA ALA A 79 -13.83 -6.36 -5.36
C ALA A 79 -12.69 -6.74 -6.32
N VAL A 80 -11.54 -6.06 -6.23
CA VAL A 80 -10.33 -6.37 -7.01
C VAL A 80 -9.89 -7.80 -6.75
N GLY A 81 -9.78 -8.20 -5.48
CA GLY A 81 -9.34 -9.53 -5.09
C GLY A 81 -10.23 -10.65 -5.62
N ARG A 82 -11.55 -10.47 -5.62
CA ARG A 82 -12.52 -11.46 -6.13
C ARG A 82 -12.47 -11.56 -7.66
N SER A 83 -12.49 -10.43 -8.36
CA SER A 83 -12.49 -10.40 -9.82
C SER A 83 -11.18 -10.93 -10.39
N TYR A 84 -10.05 -10.57 -9.79
CA TYR A 84 -8.74 -11.00 -10.27
C TYR A 84 -8.49 -12.50 -10.07
N VAL A 85 -8.90 -13.07 -8.92
CA VAL A 85 -8.79 -14.53 -8.69
C VAL A 85 -9.55 -15.30 -9.75
N ARG A 86 -10.78 -14.89 -10.06
CA ARG A 86 -11.59 -15.53 -11.10
C ARG A 86 -10.89 -15.47 -12.45
N TYR A 87 -10.50 -14.26 -12.88
CA TYR A 87 -9.76 -14.06 -14.13
C TYR A 87 -8.51 -14.94 -14.22
N PHE A 88 -7.67 -14.93 -13.19
CA PHE A 88 -6.42 -15.67 -13.17
C PHE A 88 -6.65 -17.19 -13.19
N ASN A 89 -7.65 -17.67 -12.45
CA ASN A 89 -8.00 -19.09 -12.44
C ASN A 89 -8.54 -19.55 -13.79
N ASP A 90 -9.43 -18.78 -14.40
CA ASP A 90 -10.02 -19.08 -15.71
C ASP A 90 -8.93 -19.07 -16.81
N LEU A 91 -8.04 -18.07 -16.81
CA LEU A 91 -7.00 -17.92 -17.82
C LEU A 91 -5.90 -18.99 -17.72
N HIS A 92 -5.50 -19.35 -16.50
CA HIS A 92 -4.36 -20.25 -16.25
C HIS A 92 -4.80 -21.69 -15.89
N GLY A 93 -6.08 -22.03 -16.03
CA GLY A 93 -6.61 -23.37 -15.74
C GLY A 93 -6.44 -23.79 -14.28
N ARG A 94 -6.51 -22.84 -13.35
CA ARG A 94 -6.31 -23.06 -11.91
C ARG A 94 -7.62 -23.08 -11.15
N THR A 95 -7.59 -23.63 -9.94
CA THR A 95 -8.69 -23.57 -8.98
C THR A 95 -8.17 -23.15 -7.60
N GLY A 96 -9.09 -22.81 -6.69
CA GLY A 96 -8.76 -22.41 -5.32
C GLY A 96 -8.36 -20.94 -5.16
N THR A 97 -7.74 -20.63 -4.02
CA THR A 97 -7.35 -19.26 -3.68
C THR A 97 -6.04 -18.85 -4.34
N LEU A 98 -6.00 -17.63 -4.88
CA LEU A 98 -4.74 -17.03 -5.35
C LEU A 98 -3.96 -16.36 -4.22
N TRP A 99 -4.67 -15.83 -3.24
CA TRP A 99 -4.13 -14.97 -2.18
C TRP A 99 -3.77 -15.76 -0.91
N GLU A 100 -2.68 -15.36 -0.25
CA GLU A 100 -2.27 -15.90 1.07
C GLU A 100 -3.28 -15.57 2.17
N GLY A 101 -4.14 -14.60 1.90
CA GLY A 101 -5.28 -14.22 2.73
C GLY A 101 -5.66 -12.77 2.48
N ARG A 102 -6.28 -12.19 3.51
CA ARG A 102 -6.60 -10.76 3.62
C ARG A 102 -5.37 -9.88 3.33
N TYR A 103 -5.53 -8.87 2.46
CA TYR A 103 -4.53 -7.79 2.31
C TYR A 103 -4.12 -7.22 3.65
N ARG A 104 -2.86 -6.80 3.76
CA ARG A 104 -2.34 -6.03 4.89
C ARG A 104 -2.41 -4.55 4.58
N SER A 105 -2.66 -3.72 5.58
CA SER A 105 -2.75 -2.28 5.44
C SER A 105 -2.28 -1.60 6.72
N THR A 106 -1.52 -0.52 6.54
CA THR A 106 -1.08 0.37 7.60
C THR A 106 -1.42 1.80 7.20
N LEU A 107 -2.09 2.51 8.10
CA LEU A 107 -2.26 3.96 8.01
C LEU A 107 -0.94 4.65 8.36
N ILE A 108 -0.50 5.60 7.54
CA ILE A 108 0.74 6.36 7.74
C ILE A 108 0.45 7.84 8.03
N GLN A 109 1.26 8.48 8.88
CA GLN A 109 1.25 9.94 9.06
C GLN A 109 1.70 10.61 7.76
N THR A 110 0.78 11.35 7.15
CA THR A 110 0.90 11.87 5.77
C THR A 110 2.17 12.66 5.54
N ASP A 111 2.39 13.75 6.29
CA ASP A 111 3.50 14.68 6.04
C ASP A 111 4.87 14.07 6.27
N ARG A 112 4.94 13.03 7.13
CA ARG A 112 6.18 12.37 7.48
C ARG A 112 6.55 11.23 6.54
N TYR A 113 5.56 10.42 6.15
CA TYR A 113 5.83 9.14 5.50
C TYR A 113 5.31 9.03 4.07
N LEU A 114 4.45 9.92 3.58
CA LEU A 114 3.84 9.75 2.25
C LEU A 114 4.89 9.66 1.14
N LEU A 115 5.73 10.69 0.98
CA LEU A 115 6.75 10.72 -0.08
C LEU A 115 7.80 9.59 0.08
N SER A 116 8.19 9.30 1.33
CA SER A 116 9.07 8.16 1.64
C SER A 116 8.41 6.82 1.28
N CYS A 117 7.10 6.67 1.48
CA CYS A 117 6.37 5.46 1.15
C CYS A 117 6.22 5.30 -0.37
N MET A 118 6.00 6.39 -1.11
CA MET A 118 6.02 6.37 -2.58
C MET A 118 7.37 5.88 -3.10
N ALA A 119 8.48 6.48 -2.64
CA ALA A 119 9.82 6.04 -3.01
C ALA A 119 10.11 4.61 -2.56
N TYR A 120 9.67 4.22 -1.36
CA TYR A 120 9.77 2.84 -0.88
C TYR A 120 9.08 1.87 -1.85
N ILE A 121 7.87 2.18 -2.29
CA ILE A 121 7.11 1.36 -3.24
C ILE A 121 7.84 1.26 -4.59
N ASP A 122 8.26 2.39 -5.16
CA ASP A 122 8.92 2.42 -6.47
C ASP A 122 10.32 1.76 -6.46
N LEU A 123 11.01 1.74 -5.32
CA LEU A 123 12.29 1.05 -5.13
C LEU A 123 12.16 -0.44 -4.82
N ASN A 124 10.94 -0.99 -4.71
CA ASN A 124 10.75 -2.42 -4.43
C ASN A 124 11.41 -3.34 -5.47
N PRO A 125 11.31 -3.08 -6.79
CA PRO A 125 11.98 -3.87 -7.82
C PRO A 125 13.50 -3.83 -7.70
N VAL A 126 14.06 -2.67 -7.32
CA VAL A 126 15.51 -2.50 -7.09
C VAL A 126 15.95 -3.29 -5.86
N ARG A 127 15.23 -3.17 -4.73
CA ARG A 127 15.54 -3.95 -3.51
C ARG A 127 15.39 -5.45 -3.71
N ALA A 128 14.52 -5.88 -4.62
CA ALA A 128 14.36 -7.28 -4.99
C ALA A 128 15.40 -7.77 -6.02
N GLY A 129 16.30 -6.90 -6.50
CA GLY A 129 17.33 -7.24 -7.49
C GLY A 129 16.79 -7.52 -8.89
N LEU A 130 15.56 -7.09 -9.20
CA LEU A 130 14.96 -7.31 -10.53
C LEU A 130 15.48 -6.33 -11.59
N VAL A 131 15.84 -5.12 -11.15
CA VAL A 131 16.35 -4.03 -12.00
C VAL A 131 17.37 -3.20 -11.22
N SER A 132 18.26 -2.51 -11.92
CA SER A 132 19.25 -1.59 -11.32
C SER A 132 18.64 -0.26 -10.90
N GLU A 133 17.70 0.28 -11.68
CA GLU A 133 17.06 1.56 -11.41
C GLU A 133 15.53 1.42 -11.46
N ALA A 134 14.82 2.23 -10.68
CA ALA A 134 13.35 2.18 -10.61
C ALA A 134 12.68 2.44 -11.97
N LYS A 135 13.31 3.24 -12.84
CA LYS A 135 12.84 3.57 -14.19
C LYS A 135 12.74 2.36 -15.12
N ASP A 136 13.52 1.31 -14.83
CA ASP A 136 13.62 0.12 -15.67
C ASP A 136 12.50 -0.89 -15.36
N TYR A 137 11.70 -0.64 -14.31
CA TYR A 137 10.56 -1.49 -13.96
C TYR A 137 9.24 -0.90 -14.43
N PRO A 138 8.57 -1.46 -15.45
CA PRO A 138 7.38 -0.85 -16.03
C PRO A 138 6.15 -0.96 -15.12
N TRP A 139 6.12 -1.90 -14.17
CA TRP A 139 4.92 -2.18 -13.36
C TRP A 139 4.89 -1.42 -12.02
N SER A 140 5.35 -0.16 -12.01
CA SER A 140 5.32 0.73 -10.85
C SER A 140 4.83 2.13 -11.20
N SER A 141 4.35 2.88 -10.21
CA SER A 141 3.97 4.29 -10.36
C SER A 141 5.12 5.22 -10.71
N TYR A 142 6.38 4.79 -10.57
CA TYR A 142 7.57 5.61 -10.81
C TYR A 142 7.51 6.37 -12.14
N GLY A 143 7.15 5.68 -13.24
CA GLY A 143 7.13 6.31 -14.55
C GLY A 143 6.15 7.49 -14.65
N HIS A 144 5.07 7.46 -13.87
CA HIS A 144 4.14 8.60 -13.77
C HIS A 144 4.83 9.82 -13.15
N TYR A 145 5.48 9.60 -12.01
CA TYR A 145 6.07 10.68 -11.23
C TYR A 145 7.40 11.18 -11.76
N ALA A 146 8.09 10.38 -12.58
CA ALA A 146 9.31 10.76 -13.28
C ALA A 146 9.04 11.35 -14.68
N GLY A 147 7.78 11.57 -15.06
CA GLY A 147 7.40 12.20 -16.33
C GLY A 147 7.57 11.31 -17.57
N SER A 148 7.86 10.02 -17.42
CA SER A 148 8.05 9.11 -18.56
C SER A 148 6.76 8.52 -19.11
N ARG A 149 5.66 8.55 -18.33
CA ARG A 149 4.33 8.17 -18.77
C ARG A 149 3.24 8.91 -18.00
N THR A 150 2.03 8.93 -18.53
CA THR A 150 0.84 9.33 -17.77
C THR A 150 0.04 8.07 -17.41
N ASP A 151 -0.46 8.02 -16.17
CA ASP A 151 -1.21 6.88 -15.65
C ASP A 151 -2.49 7.41 -15.01
N LYS A 152 -3.63 6.91 -15.49
CA LYS A 152 -4.97 7.38 -15.10
C LYS A 152 -5.40 6.87 -13.73
N LEU A 153 -4.80 5.76 -13.27
CA LEU A 153 -5.03 5.22 -11.93
C LEU A 153 -4.47 6.16 -10.85
N ILE A 154 -3.39 6.89 -11.17
CA ILE A 154 -2.68 7.70 -10.20
C ILE A 154 -3.42 9.00 -9.94
N ALA A 155 -3.74 9.23 -8.67
CA ALA A 155 -4.19 10.51 -8.14
C ALA A 155 -3.04 11.11 -7.31
N PRO A 156 -2.27 12.07 -7.85
CA PRO A 156 -1.13 12.63 -7.11
C PRO A 156 -1.58 13.35 -5.84
N HIS A 157 -0.91 13.07 -4.73
CA HIS A 157 -1.19 13.72 -3.44
C HIS A 157 -0.64 15.16 -3.41
N PRO A 158 -1.24 16.10 -2.65
CA PRO A 158 -0.72 17.47 -2.47
C PRO A 158 0.78 17.60 -2.20
N LEU A 159 1.35 16.71 -1.38
CA LEU A 159 2.78 16.70 -1.07
C LEU A 159 3.69 16.38 -2.28
N PHE A 160 3.18 15.72 -3.32
CA PHE A 160 3.91 15.61 -4.59
C PHE A 160 3.97 16.96 -5.31
N TRP A 161 2.87 17.72 -5.29
CA TRP A 161 2.81 19.05 -5.91
C TRP A 161 3.76 20.05 -5.24
N SER A 162 4.05 19.89 -3.95
CA SER A 162 5.02 20.74 -3.24
C SER A 162 6.49 20.44 -3.57
N LEU A 163 6.80 19.40 -4.34
CA LEU A 163 8.20 19.08 -4.73
C LEU A 163 8.80 20.10 -5.72
N GLY A 164 7.97 20.94 -6.35
CA GLY A 164 8.43 21.86 -7.37
C GLY A 164 7.32 22.69 -8.01
N ASN A 165 7.69 23.87 -8.49
CA ASN A 165 6.74 24.87 -9.02
C ASN A 165 6.33 24.59 -10.48
N THR A 166 7.07 23.73 -11.19
CA THR A 166 6.77 23.29 -12.56
C THR A 166 6.70 21.76 -12.63
N PRO A 167 5.98 21.17 -13.62
CA PRO A 167 5.99 19.72 -13.84
C PRO A 167 7.40 19.13 -13.90
N PHE A 168 8.29 19.72 -14.72
CA PHE A 168 9.67 19.26 -14.86
C PHE A 168 10.45 19.31 -13.54
N SER A 169 10.33 20.38 -12.76
CA SER A 169 11.00 20.48 -11.45
C SER A 169 10.50 19.42 -10.45
N ARG A 170 9.21 19.10 -10.47
CA ARG A 170 8.62 18.07 -9.61
C ARG A 170 9.09 16.67 -9.99
N GLU A 171 9.06 16.39 -11.30
CA GLU A 171 9.51 15.12 -11.85
C GLU A 171 10.99 14.88 -11.54
N ALA A 172 11.83 15.90 -11.73
CA ALA A 172 13.24 15.85 -11.39
C ALA A 172 13.48 15.66 -9.88
N ALA A 173 12.77 16.41 -9.02
CA ALA A 173 12.87 16.28 -7.57
C ALA A 173 12.44 14.89 -7.08
N TYR A 174 11.35 14.34 -7.64
CA TYR A 174 10.90 12.99 -7.33
C TYR A 174 11.90 11.93 -7.78
N ALA A 175 12.39 12.01 -9.02
CA ALA A 175 13.39 11.09 -9.54
C ALA A 175 14.68 11.13 -8.71
N GLN A 176 15.12 12.32 -8.29
CA GLN A 176 16.27 12.49 -7.40
C GLN A 176 16.04 11.85 -6.03
N MET A 177 14.87 12.08 -5.42
CA MET A 177 14.50 11.47 -4.14
C MET A 177 14.52 9.94 -4.21
N VAL A 178 13.94 9.36 -5.26
CA VAL A 178 13.95 7.91 -5.47
C VAL A 178 15.38 7.39 -5.66
N ARG A 179 16.20 8.08 -6.47
CA ARG A 179 17.59 7.68 -6.72
C ARG A 179 18.48 7.80 -5.48
N ALA A 180 18.25 8.80 -4.65
CA ALA A 180 18.93 8.96 -3.37
C ALA A 180 18.57 7.85 -2.36
N GLY A 181 17.47 7.14 -2.61
CA GLY A 181 16.94 6.15 -1.71
C GLY A 181 16.15 6.78 -0.57
N ILE A 182 15.63 5.91 0.31
CA ILE A 182 14.95 6.31 1.54
C ILE A 182 15.87 6.08 2.72
N LYS A 183 15.67 6.83 3.80
CA LYS A 183 16.44 6.64 5.03
C LYS A 183 16.21 5.23 5.59
N PRO A 184 17.25 4.53 6.10
CA PRO A 184 17.12 3.15 6.60
C PRO A 184 16.07 2.99 7.71
N ASP A 185 15.90 3.99 8.57
CA ASP A 185 14.88 4.01 9.62
C ASP A 185 13.45 4.08 9.05
N HIS A 186 13.23 4.91 8.02
CA HIS A 186 11.98 4.99 7.28
C HIS A 186 11.67 3.67 6.56
N GLU A 187 12.67 3.05 5.91
CA GLU A 187 12.51 1.74 5.25
C GLU A 187 12.07 0.65 6.23
N ALA A 188 12.77 0.54 7.35
CA ALA A 188 12.47 -0.43 8.39
C ALA A 188 11.06 -0.20 8.97
N ALA A 189 10.71 1.06 9.24
CA ALA A 189 9.40 1.43 9.78
C ALA A 189 8.24 1.11 8.81
N LEU A 190 8.39 1.44 7.52
CA LEU A 190 7.42 1.11 6.48
C LEU A 190 7.25 -0.40 6.32
N THR A 191 8.36 -1.15 6.31
CA THR A 191 8.34 -2.62 6.22
C THR A 191 7.66 -3.27 7.42
N GLN A 192 8.04 -2.88 8.64
CA GLN A 192 7.51 -3.48 9.87
C GLN A 192 6.02 -3.13 10.06
N SER A 193 5.66 -1.88 9.80
CA SER A 193 4.29 -1.41 10.03
C SER A 193 3.31 -2.12 9.11
N VAL A 194 3.54 -2.15 7.80
CA VAL A 194 2.63 -2.81 6.84
C VAL A 194 2.47 -4.31 7.10
N LEU A 195 3.52 -4.99 7.58
CA LEU A 195 3.44 -6.40 7.92
C LEU A 195 2.62 -6.65 9.19
N SER A 196 2.60 -5.70 10.13
CA SER A 196 1.89 -5.81 11.40
C SER A 196 0.48 -5.20 11.38
N GLY A 197 0.21 -4.25 10.47
CA GLY A 197 -1.06 -3.55 10.32
C GLY A 197 -1.38 -2.55 11.44
N TRP A 198 -0.34 -2.08 12.15
CA TRP A 198 -0.43 -0.96 13.11
C TRP A 198 -0.14 0.36 12.39
N ALA A 199 -0.66 1.46 12.93
CA ALA A 199 -0.43 2.79 12.38
C ALA A 199 1.06 3.18 12.49
N LEU A 200 1.56 3.90 11.49
CA LEU A 200 2.91 4.42 11.44
C LEU A 200 2.88 5.95 11.55
N GLY A 201 3.46 6.48 12.62
CA GLY A 201 3.50 7.91 12.87
C GLY A 201 4.16 8.22 14.21
N GLU A 202 4.27 9.50 14.51
CA GLU A 202 4.76 10.02 15.78
C GLU A 202 3.79 9.73 16.93
N ALA A 203 4.29 9.85 18.16
CA ALA A 203 3.52 9.44 19.35
C ALA A 203 2.24 10.27 19.53
N ASP A 204 2.32 11.57 19.26
CA ASP A 204 1.20 12.51 19.25
C ASP A 204 0.18 12.18 18.15
N PHE A 205 0.65 11.96 16.92
CA PHE A 205 -0.19 11.54 15.80
C PHE A 205 -0.96 10.27 16.12
N VAL A 206 -0.28 9.26 16.67
CA VAL A 206 -0.91 8.00 17.04
C VAL A 206 -1.90 8.20 18.19
N ALA A 207 -1.54 8.99 19.20
CA ALA A 207 -2.43 9.28 20.31
C ALA A 207 -3.72 9.97 19.83
N ASP A 208 -3.60 10.91 18.89
CA ASP A 208 -4.75 11.60 18.30
C ASP A 208 -5.58 10.69 17.40
N LEU A 209 -4.93 9.82 16.63
CA LEU A 209 -5.60 8.82 15.81
C LEU A 209 -6.42 7.85 16.70
N GLN A 210 -5.85 7.41 17.82
CA GLN A 210 -6.54 6.52 18.76
C GLN A 210 -7.82 7.13 19.34
N LYS A 211 -7.88 8.46 19.54
CA LYS A 211 -9.09 9.17 20.02
C LYS A 211 -10.23 9.13 19.00
N ARG A 212 -9.90 8.95 17.71
CA ARG A 212 -10.86 8.99 16.59
C ARG A 212 -11.25 7.59 16.10
N THR A 213 -10.68 6.53 16.66
CA THR A 213 -10.83 5.17 16.15
C THR A 213 -11.09 4.19 17.29
N GLU A 214 -12.14 3.38 17.18
CA GLU A 214 -12.40 2.30 18.15
C GLU A 214 -11.36 1.18 18.07
N ARG A 215 -10.88 0.89 16.86
CA ARG A 215 -9.80 -0.08 16.66
C ARG A 215 -8.53 0.46 17.30
N ARG A 216 -7.86 -0.37 18.09
CA ARG A 216 -6.53 -0.07 18.59
C ARG A 216 -5.54 0.19 17.44
N VAL A 217 -4.78 1.28 17.53
CA VAL A 217 -3.86 1.71 16.44
C VAL A 217 -2.41 1.25 16.64
N GLN A 218 -2.05 0.81 17.85
CA GLN A 218 -0.74 0.25 18.20
C GLN A 218 -0.82 -1.14 18.85
N LYS A 219 0.31 -1.85 18.85
CA LYS A 219 0.42 -3.12 19.57
C LYS A 219 0.41 -2.86 21.08
N SER A 220 -0.46 -3.53 21.83
CA SER A 220 -0.34 -3.56 23.30
C SER A 220 0.90 -4.35 23.70
N ARG A 221 1.58 -3.93 24.77
CA ARG A 221 2.55 -4.82 25.46
C ARG A 221 1.79 -6.08 25.88
N ALA A 222 2.34 -7.26 25.57
CA ALA A 222 1.75 -8.51 26.03
C ALA A 222 1.93 -8.58 27.56
N GLY A 223 0.83 -8.62 28.30
CA GLY A 223 0.83 -8.79 29.75
C GLY A 223 0.00 -10.00 30.15
N ARG A 224 0.46 -10.76 31.17
CA ARG A 224 -0.31 -11.83 31.80
C ARG A 224 -1.61 -11.22 32.34
N PRO A 225 -2.78 -11.85 32.14
CA PRO A 225 -4.03 -11.38 32.74
C PRO A 225 -3.83 -11.21 34.25
N VAL A 226 -4.17 -10.04 34.78
CA VAL A 226 -4.15 -9.81 36.23
C VAL A 226 -5.24 -10.70 36.83
N VAL A 227 -4.84 -11.76 37.53
CA VAL A 227 -5.77 -12.57 38.32
C VAL A 227 -6.26 -11.68 39.46
N ARG A 228 -7.52 -11.22 39.38
CA ARG A 228 -8.16 -10.54 40.50
C ARG A 228 -8.40 -11.58 41.59
N PRO A 229 -7.97 -11.35 42.86
CA PRO A 229 -8.33 -12.24 43.94
C PRO A 229 -9.86 -12.28 44.06
N THR A 230 -10.44 -13.47 44.02
CA THR A 230 -11.80 -13.68 44.48
C THR A 230 -11.81 -13.40 45.98
N LEU A 231 -12.53 -12.33 46.37
CA LEU A 231 -12.85 -12.10 47.78
C LEU A 231 -13.67 -13.30 48.26
N LYS A 232 -13.15 -13.99 49.28
CA LYS A 232 -13.89 -15.00 50.05
C LYS A 232 -14.76 -14.31 51.09
#